data_AF-A0A359M525-F1
#
_entry.id   AF-A0A359M525-F1
#
_cell.length_a   1.000
_cell.length_b   1.000
_cell.length_c   1.000
_cell.angle_alpha   90.00
_cell.angle_beta   90.00
_cell.angle_gamma   90.00
#
_symmetry.space_group_name_H-M   'P 1'
#
loop_
_entity.id
_entity.type
_entity.pdbx_description
1 polymer ?
#
loop_
_entity_poly.entity_id
_entity_poly.type
_entity_poly.pdbx_seq_one_letter_code
_entity_poly.pdbx_strand_id
1 'polypeptide(L)'
;MAKKKFASSPREKRVPASEAFTRPLTPRERRGLVRLAAKPDAQIDYDSIPPATSLPEELFVGRFYRPLKQQVSLRIDADVLAWFRARGRRYQTYMNEVLRREMRSSSPQR
;
A
#
# COMPACT_ATOMS: atom_id res chain seq x y z
N MET A 1 24.58 -39.04 23.30
CA MET A 1 23.64 -37.90 23.20
C MET A 1 24.00 -37.08 21.94
N ALA A 2 23.11 -37.03 20.95
CA ALA A 2 23.37 -36.36 19.67
C ALA A 2 23.05 -34.86 19.75
N LYS A 3 24.03 -34.00 19.44
CA LYS A 3 23.86 -32.54 19.41
C LYS A 3 23.02 -32.13 18.19
N LYS A 4 21.83 -31.56 18.42
CA LYS A 4 20.98 -30.91 17.40
C LYS A 4 21.75 -29.71 16.84
N LYS A 5 22.17 -29.75 15.58
CA LYS A 5 22.76 -28.59 14.90
C LYS A 5 21.63 -27.62 14.53
N PHE A 6 21.49 -26.53 15.27
CA PHE A 6 20.66 -25.41 14.83
C PHE A 6 21.32 -24.80 13.59
N ALA A 7 20.64 -24.85 12.45
CA ALA A 7 21.11 -24.26 11.21
C ALA A 7 20.99 -22.73 11.33
N SER A 8 22.04 -22.05 11.77
CA SER A 8 22.14 -20.60 11.60
C SER A 8 22.39 -20.32 10.11
N SER A 9 21.41 -19.72 9.43
CA SER A 9 21.61 -19.22 8.08
C SER A 9 22.75 -18.19 8.09
N PRO A 10 23.71 -18.22 7.14
CA PRO A 10 24.70 -17.17 7.00
C PRO A 10 24.00 -15.81 6.89
N ARG A 11 24.51 -14.80 7.59
CA ARG A 11 24.01 -13.43 7.43
C ARG A 11 24.18 -13.00 5.98
N GLU A 12 23.06 -12.74 5.32
CA GLU A 12 23.05 -12.20 3.97
C GLU A 12 23.72 -10.81 3.97
N LYS A 13 24.51 -10.52 2.93
CA LYS A 13 25.19 -9.22 2.84
C LYS A 13 24.13 -8.13 2.79
N ARG A 14 24.20 -7.14 3.68
CA ARG A 14 23.28 -6.00 3.67
C ARG A 14 23.52 -5.19 2.40
N VAL A 15 22.48 -5.05 1.57
CA VAL A 15 22.49 -4.27 0.34
C VAL A 15 21.70 -2.98 0.58
N PRO A 16 22.15 -1.80 0.10
CA PRO A 16 21.36 -0.58 0.20
C PRO A 16 20.03 -0.72 -0.55
N ALA A 17 18.97 -0.11 -0.03
CA ALA A 17 17.62 -0.23 -0.59
C ALA A 17 17.54 0.22 -2.06
N SER A 18 18.27 1.28 -2.42
CA SER A 18 18.36 1.75 -3.81
C SER A 18 18.82 0.64 -4.76
N GLU A 19 19.87 -0.09 -4.39
CA GLU A 19 20.44 -1.17 -5.18
C GLU A 19 19.53 -2.42 -5.20
N ALA A 20 18.85 -2.72 -4.09
CA ALA A 20 17.92 -3.85 -4.02
C ALA A 20 16.75 -3.72 -5.01
N PHE A 21 16.27 -2.50 -5.29
CA PHE A 21 15.13 -2.27 -6.18
C PHE A 21 15.50 -1.89 -7.62
N THR A 22 16.74 -1.43 -7.87
CA THR A 22 17.16 -0.95 -9.20
C THR A 22 18.14 -1.86 -9.92
N ARG A 23 18.84 -2.76 -9.22
CA ARG A 23 19.82 -3.65 -9.83
C ARG A 23 19.12 -4.68 -10.74
N PRO A 24 19.55 -4.84 -11.99
CA PRO A 24 18.97 -5.86 -12.87
C PRO A 24 19.27 -7.27 -12.35
N LEU A 25 18.27 -8.16 -12.43
CA LEU A 25 18.43 -9.56 -12.03
C LEU A 25 19.47 -10.27 -12.88
N THR A 26 20.41 -10.95 -12.22
CA THR A 26 21.41 -11.82 -12.85
C THR A 26 20.74 -13.03 -13.52
N PRO A 27 21.38 -13.66 -14.53
CA PRO A 27 20.83 -14.85 -15.17
C PRO A 27 20.55 -16.01 -14.19
N ARG A 28 21.37 -16.14 -13.14
CA ARG A 28 21.19 -17.17 -12.10
C ARG A 28 19.93 -16.91 -11.26
N GLU A 29 19.71 -15.66 -10.84
CA GLU A 29 18.52 -15.26 -10.09
C GLU A 29 17.26 -15.44 -10.93
N ARG A 30 17.26 -15.02 -12.20
CA ARG A 30 16.13 -15.24 -13.12
C ARG A 30 15.77 -16.72 -13.27
N ARG A 31 16.76 -17.59 -13.49
CA ARG A 31 16.54 -19.05 -13.55
C ARG A 31 16.07 -19.63 -12.22
N GLY A 32 16.42 -19.02 -11.09
CA GLY A 32 15.89 -19.36 -9.77
C GLY A 32 14.40 -19.03 -9.66
N LEU A 33 14.02 -17.80 -10.03
CA LEU A 33 12.63 -17.35 -10.01
C LEU A 33 11.73 -18.19 -10.93
N VAL A 34 12.19 -18.52 -12.15
CA VAL A 34 11.44 -19.40 -13.07
C VAL A 34 11.22 -20.78 -12.45
N ARG A 35 12.25 -21.34 -11.78
CA ARG A 35 12.10 -22.63 -11.08
C ARG A 35 11.14 -22.55 -9.90
N LEU A 36 11.17 -21.46 -9.12
CA LEU A 36 10.24 -21.24 -8.01
C LEU A 36 8.80 -21.07 -8.50
N ALA A 37 8.60 -20.33 -9.59
CA ALA A 37 7.28 -20.12 -10.19
C ALA A 37 6.68 -21.40 -10.79
N ALA A 38 7.52 -22.35 -11.22
CA ALA A 38 7.09 -23.65 -11.73
C ALA A 38 6.81 -24.69 -10.62
N LYS A 39 7.12 -24.38 -9.36
CA LYS A 39 6.91 -25.29 -8.23
C LYS A 39 5.41 -25.33 -7.89
N PRO A 40 4.79 -26.52 -7.75
CA PRO A 40 3.38 -26.61 -7.39
C PRO A 40 3.15 -26.22 -5.93
N ASP A 41 2.01 -25.59 -5.64
CA ASP A 41 1.63 -25.08 -4.32
C ASP A 41 1.67 -26.16 -3.22
N ALA A 42 1.36 -27.42 -3.56
CA ALA A 42 1.40 -28.55 -2.63
C ALA A 42 2.80 -28.84 -2.06
N GLN A 43 3.87 -28.33 -2.68
CA GLN A 43 5.24 -28.45 -2.19
C GLN A 43 5.70 -27.22 -1.38
N ILE A 44 4.84 -26.22 -1.18
CA ILE A 44 5.11 -25.06 -0.34
C ILE A 44 4.87 -25.48 1.12
N ASP A 45 5.93 -25.41 1.91
CA ASP A 45 5.90 -25.71 3.33
C ASP A 45 5.41 -24.49 4.12
N TYR A 46 4.34 -24.66 4.90
CA TYR A 46 3.76 -23.64 5.76
C TYR A 46 3.94 -23.96 7.26
N ASP A 47 4.70 -24.99 7.63
CA ASP A 47 4.80 -25.48 9.02
C ASP A 47 5.31 -24.40 10.01
N SER A 48 6.03 -23.40 9.50
CA SER A 48 6.56 -22.27 10.27
C SER A 48 5.61 -21.07 10.38
N ILE A 49 4.50 -21.06 9.63
CA ILE A 49 3.54 -19.95 9.56
C ILE A 49 2.20 -20.47 10.08
N PRO A 50 1.67 -19.94 11.20
CA PRO A 50 0.35 -20.36 11.67
C PRO A 50 -0.71 -20.05 10.60
N PRO A 51 -1.64 -20.97 10.31
CA PRO A 51 -2.71 -20.72 9.35
C PRO A 51 -3.51 -19.49 9.77
N ALA A 52 -3.73 -18.56 8.83
CA ALA A 52 -4.52 -17.37 9.08
C ALA A 52 -6.00 -17.76 9.22
N THR A 53 -6.46 -17.97 10.45
CA THR A 53 -7.86 -18.33 10.76
C THR A 53 -8.85 -17.20 10.49
N SER A 54 -8.37 -15.95 10.50
CA SER A 54 -9.13 -14.77 10.13
C SER A 54 -8.19 -13.70 9.59
N LEU A 55 -8.68 -12.88 8.66
CA LEU A 55 -7.98 -11.64 8.31
C LEU A 55 -8.02 -10.74 9.55
N PRO A 56 -6.87 -10.24 10.04
CA PRO A 56 -6.86 -9.24 11.10
C PRO A 56 -7.80 -8.09 10.74
N GLU A 57 -8.62 -7.63 11.68
CA GLU A 57 -9.46 -6.42 11.49
C GLU A 57 -8.62 -5.19 11.06
N GLU A 58 -7.32 -5.22 11.36
CA GLU A 58 -6.34 -4.20 10.99
C GLU A 58 -5.92 -4.21 9.50
N LEU A 59 -6.26 -5.25 8.73
CA LEU A 59 -6.14 -5.26 7.27
C LEU A 59 -7.23 -4.38 6.64
N PHE A 60 -7.18 -3.07 6.93
CA PHE A 60 -7.99 -2.07 6.28
C PHE A 60 -7.54 -1.93 4.82
N VAL A 61 -8.25 -2.61 3.91
CA VAL A 61 -8.21 -2.31 2.48
C VAL A 61 -8.57 -0.83 2.31
N GLY A 62 -7.60 -0.02 1.89
CA GLY A 62 -7.79 1.42 1.72
C GLY A 62 -7.17 2.33 2.78
N ARG A 63 -6.49 1.81 3.83
CA ARG A 63 -5.74 2.66 4.78
C ARG A 63 -4.70 3.56 4.09
N PHE A 64 -4.12 3.08 3.00
CA PHE A 64 -3.16 3.84 2.18
C PHE A 64 -3.80 4.52 0.97
N TYR A 65 -5.12 4.39 0.77
CA TYR A 65 -5.79 5.04 -0.34
C TYR A 65 -5.81 6.56 -0.11
N ARG A 66 -5.19 7.29 -1.03
CA ARG A 66 -5.26 8.75 -1.10
C ARG A 66 -5.98 9.12 -2.39
N PRO A 67 -7.15 9.77 -2.33
CA PRO A 67 -7.80 10.27 -3.54
C PRO A 67 -6.86 11.17 -4.33
N LEU A 68 -6.71 10.87 -5.62
CA LEU A 68 -5.96 11.71 -6.55
C LEU A 68 -6.70 13.04 -6.71
N LYS A 69 -6.03 14.16 -6.38
CA LYS A 69 -6.59 15.50 -6.60
C LYS A 69 -6.30 15.92 -8.03
N GLN A 70 -7.33 16.28 -8.77
CA GLN A 70 -7.19 16.85 -10.11
C GLN A 70 -7.24 18.37 -10.00
N GLN A 71 -6.28 19.05 -10.63
CA GLN A 71 -6.30 20.50 -10.75
C GLN A 71 -7.25 20.88 -11.88
N VAL A 72 -8.36 21.50 -11.53
CA VAL A 72 -9.37 21.99 -12.48
C VAL A 72 -9.51 23.50 -12.37
N SER A 73 -9.85 24.16 -13.48
CA SER A 73 -10.21 25.58 -13.48
C SER A 73 -11.73 25.69 -13.31
N LEU A 74 -12.19 26.14 -12.14
CA LEU A 74 -13.59 26.30 -11.79
C LEU A 74 -13.82 27.74 -11.33
N ARG A 75 -14.97 28.33 -11.70
CA ARG A 75 -15.42 29.61 -11.16
C ARG A 75 -16.25 29.37 -9.89
N ILE A 76 -15.92 30.09 -8.82
CA ILE A 76 -16.58 30.03 -7.52
C ILE A 76 -16.96 31.47 -7.15
N ASP A 77 -18.13 31.65 -6.55
CA ASP A 77 -18.58 32.97 -6.10
C ASP A 77 -17.62 33.58 -5.08
N ALA A 78 -17.50 34.91 -5.13
CA ALA A 78 -16.48 35.64 -4.37
C ALA A 78 -16.70 35.56 -2.86
N ASP A 79 -17.95 35.59 -2.42
CA ASP A 79 -18.38 35.46 -1.02
C ASP A 79 -18.14 34.05 -0.48
N VAL A 80 -18.47 33.01 -1.25
CA VAL A 80 -18.20 31.62 -0.92
C VAL A 80 -16.70 31.39 -0.78
N LEU A 81 -15.90 31.91 -1.73
CA LEU A 81 -14.44 31.81 -1.65
C LEU A 81 -13.89 32.57 -0.44
N ALA A 82 -14.42 33.76 -0.15
CA ALA A 82 -14.02 34.54 1.03
C ALA A 82 -14.34 33.79 2.33
N TRP A 83 -15.51 33.16 2.44
CA TRP A 83 -15.91 32.35 3.59
C TRP A 83 -14.96 31.16 3.81
N PHE A 84 -14.59 30.44 2.74
CA PHE A 84 -13.60 29.37 2.84
C PHE A 84 -12.23 29.91 3.29
N ARG A 85 -11.75 31.01 2.69
CA ARG A 85 -10.45 31.63 3.03
C ARG A 85 -10.38 32.13 4.46
N ALA A 86 -11.49 32.61 5.04
CA ALA A 86 -11.57 33.05 6.43
C ALA A 86 -11.19 31.92 7.43
N ARG A 87 -11.28 30.65 7.02
CA ARG A 87 -10.92 29.48 7.83
C ARG A 87 -9.41 29.19 7.88
N GLY A 88 -8.59 29.91 7.11
CA GLY A 88 -7.13 29.89 7.18
C GLY A 88 -6.41 29.04 6.12
N ARG A 89 -5.14 28.69 6.40
CA ARG A 89 -4.15 28.13 5.45
C ARG A 89 -4.54 26.82 4.74
N ARG A 90 -5.64 26.16 5.12
CA ARG A 90 -6.10 24.88 4.55
C ARG A 90 -7.51 24.94 3.94
N TYR A 91 -7.96 26.13 3.54
CA TYR A 91 -9.31 26.32 3.00
C TYR A 91 -9.63 25.40 1.80
N GLN A 92 -8.66 25.10 0.92
CA GLN A 92 -8.87 24.20 -0.22
C GLN A 92 -9.12 22.75 0.20
N THR A 93 -8.47 22.29 1.27
CA THR A 93 -8.71 20.96 1.84
C THR A 93 -10.11 20.89 2.42
N TYR A 94 -10.50 21.91 3.19
CA TYR A 94 -11.84 22.00 3.79
C TYR A 94 -12.94 22.10 2.72
N MET A 95 -12.72 22.89 1.67
CA MET A 95 -13.62 22.98 0.52
C MET A 95 -13.85 21.61 -0.12
N ASN A 96 -12.78 20.84 -0.34
CA ASN A 96 -12.90 19.47 -0.86
C ASN A 96 -13.61 18.51 0.10
N GLU A 97 -13.47 18.67 1.42
CA GLU A 97 -14.21 17.88 2.41
C GLU A 97 -15.71 18.16 2.37
N VAL A 98 -16.10 19.45 2.25
CA VAL A 98 -17.49 19.86 2.07
C VAL A 98 -18.07 19.24 0.80
N LEU A 99 -17.39 19.38 -0.34
CA LEU A 99 -17.82 18.79 -1.60
C LEU A 99 -17.98 17.26 -1.53
N ARG A 100 -17.08 16.56 -0.83
CA ARG A 100 -17.21 15.11 -0.62
C ARG A 100 -18.42 14.75 0.24
N ARG A 101 -18.71 15.53 1.28
CA ARG A 101 -19.89 15.31 2.12
C ARG A 101 -21.16 15.46 1.30
N GLU A 102 -21.25 16.54 0.52
CA GLU A 102 -22.41 16.79 -0.35
C GLU A 102 -22.55 15.72 -1.44
N MET A 103 -21.45 15.26 -2.04
CA MET A 103 -21.48 14.14 -2.99
C MET A 103 -22.05 12.86 -2.36
N ARG A 104 -21.72 12.57 -1.10
CA ARG A 104 -22.21 11.38 -0.38
C ARG A 104 -23.67 11.50 0.03
N SER A 105 -24.12 12.69 0.45
CA SER A 105 -25.52 12.93 0.82
C SER A 105 -26.43 13.00 -0.41
N SER A 106 -25.95 13.56 -1.52
CA SER A 106 -26.68 13.68 -2.78
C SER A 106 -26.62 12.42 -3.66
N SER A 107 -25.86 11.41 -3.26
CA SER A 107 -25.80 10.14 -4.00
C SER A 107 -27.23 9.57 -4.11
N PRO A 108 -27.82 9.50 -5.33
CA PRO A 108 -29.07 8.79 -5.49
C PRO A 108 -28.79 7.34 -5.09
N GLN A 109 -29.60 6.80 -4.17
CA GLN A 109 -29.73 5.35 -4.08
C GLN A 109 -30.09 4.87 -5.49
N ARG A 110 -29.13 4.25 -6.17
CA ARG A 110 -29.36 3.44 -7.36
C ARG A 110 -29.46 2.00 -6.94
#